data_AF-A0A7X9DLT0-F1
#
_entry.id   AF-A0A7X9DLT0-F1
#
_cell.length_a   1.000
_cell.length_b   1.000
_cell.length_c   1.000
_cell.angle_alpha   90.00
_cell.angle_beta   90.00
_cell.angle_gamma   90.00
#
_symmetry.space_group_name_H-M   'P 1'
#
loop_
_entity.id
_entity.type
_entity.pdbx_description
1 polymer ?
#
loop_
_entity_poly.entity_id
_entity_poly.type
_entity_poly.pdbx_seq_one_letter_code
_entity_poly.pdbx_strand_id
1 'polypeptide(L)'
;MKWILRKMKISLIDVLTTLRKTRLSARAFFFLTGIASTVWFLVRVIPKPSRAAYPCMRAAAPVMSGFILYLIGAGTAGMGLKKARQHIVSGRFFPAVLFAFMALSGLVLLMASDTTPVSGNVAAIQAPPDGPNNPMGEAKGIVPGRVVWVWNPKAVKENAVNSSTQLFWTPDNFRQDTVDRMLQRALLLITGKTNETEAWDTLFKYHNYIRYNENRSYEPGDIIFIKINQTTGSWNITKSGDYIEKTGNDYSGACQTSPPVVLALLRQLVNTFGVQQQDIYIGDPIAHILKHNYDIWHSEFPNVHYVDKSGEFASRTQIFPYQDEPAIYYSDLRQTMPDAGSDEIYDKMFEARYLFNVTNLKGHVRAGITLGAKNHFGSQTRSGAGHLHPSLVSPDVENNPTNSGYKKYRVFVDIMGAKHLGG
;
A
#
# COMPACT_ATOMS: atom_id res chain seq x y z
N MET A 1 23.92 15.19 20.47
CA MET A 1 24.22 13.79 20.82
C MET A 1 25.48 13.25 20.12
N LYS A 2 25.55 13.14 18.78
CA LYS A 2 26.78 12.68 18.07
C LYS A 2 28.06 13.45 18.42
N TRP A 3 27.97 14.76 18.65
CA TRP A 3 29.12 15.61 19.01
C TRP A 3 29.65 15.34 20.43
N ILE A 4 28.76 15.10 21.40
CA ILE A 4 29.12 14.76 22.80
C ILE A 4 29.71 13.34 22.87
N LEU A 5 29.10 12.38 22.16
CA LEU A 5 29.57 11.00 22.08
C LEU A 5 30.96 10.87 21.44
N ARG A 6 31.28 11.73 20.45
CA ARG A 6 32.60 11.78 19.82
C ARG A 6 33.70 12.27 20.76
N LYS A 7 33.40 13.20 21.67
CA LYS A 7 34.36 13.70 22.68
C LYS A 7 34.62 12.69 23.80
N MET A 8 33.69 11.78 24.07
CA MET A 8 33.78 10.81 25.16
C MET A 8 34.36 9.45 24.74
N LYS A 9 34.68 9.22 23.45
CA LYS A 9 35.10 7.90 22.91
C LYS A 9 34.14 6.74 23.24
N ILE A 10 32.85 7.01 23.41
CA ILE A 10 31.84 5.97 23.68
C ILE A 10 30.99 5.80 22.42
N SER A 11 30.92 4.59 21.87
CA SER A 11 30.06 4.33 20.72
C SER A 11 28.59 4.31 21.16
N LEU A 12 27.68 4.71 20.27
CA LEU A 12 26.24 4.66 20.53
C LEU A 12 25.80 3.22 20.89
N ILE A 13 26.50 2.22 20.33
CA ILE A 13 26.26 0.80 20.59
C ILE A 13 26.64 0.46 22.04
N ASP A 14 27.74 0.97 22.58
CA ASP A 14 28.15 0.71 23.97
C ASP A 14 27.16 1.30 24.98
N VAL A 15 26.64 2.50 24.71
CA VAL A 15 25.58 3.12 25.52
C VAL A 15 24.31 2.26 25.50
N LEU A 16 23.87 1.85 24.31
CA LEU A 16 22.67 1.03 24.14
C LEU A 16 22.83 -0.35 24.80
N THR A 17 24.01 -0.97 24.70
CA THR A 17 24.31 -2.27 25.30
C THR A 17 24.36 -2.18 26.83
N THR A 18 24.88 -1.07 27.37
CA THR A 18 24.90 -0.79 28.81
C THR A 18 23.50 -0.55 29.35
N LEU A 19 22.68 0.25 28.65
CA LEU A 19 21.27 0.49 28.99
C LEU A 19 20.44 -0.79 28.97
N ARG A 20 20.75 -1.73 28.07
CA ARG A 20 20.08 -3.03 27.98
C ARG A 20 20.45 -3.97 29.14
N LYS A 21 21.63 -3.79 29.74
CA LYS A 21 22.09 -4.55 30.93
C LYS A 21 21.62 -3.94 32.24
N THR A 22 21.35 -2.64 32.27
CA THR A 22 20.75 -1.99 33.44
C THR A 22 19.29 -2.37 33.57
N ARG A 23 18.92 -3.08 34.64
CA ARG A 23 17.52 -3.32 35.03
C ARG A 23 16.90 -2.04 35.62
N LEU A 24 16.81 -0.99 34.80
CA LEU A 24 16.08 0.22 35.14
C LEU A 24 14.59 -0.13 35.21
N SER A 25 13.95 0.19 36.33
CA SER A 25 12.50 0.01 36.44
C SER A 25 11.81 0.89 35.39
N ALA A 26 10.69 0.40 34.85
CA ALA A 26 9.90 1.15 33.86
C ALA A 26 9.55 2.57 34.35
N ARG A 27 9.34 2.71 35.67
CA ARG A 27 9.12 4.00 36.34
C ARG A 27 10.34 4.92 36.22
N ALA A 28 11.52 4.44 36.59
CA ALA A 28 12.74 5.25 36.49
C ALA A 28 13.02 5.66 35.03
N PHE A 29 12.79 4.75 34.08
CA PHE A 29 12.95 5.04 32.66
C PHE A 29 11.97 6.12 32.17
N PHE A 30 10.70 6.05 32.57
CA PHE A 30 9.70 7.07 32.25
C PHE A 30 10.11 8.47 32.75
N PHE A 31 10.53 8.59 34.02
CA PHE A 31 10.99 9.88 34.56
C PHE A 31 12.25 10.40 33.85
N LEU A 32 13.24 9.53 33.60
CA LEU A 32 14.48 9.94 32.93
C LEU A 32 14.24 10.42 31.50
N THR A 33 13.44 9.69 30.73
CA THR A 33 13.12 10.04 29.32
C THR A 33 12.18 11.24 29.24
N GLY A 34 11.22 11.36 30.15
CA GLY A 34 10.36 12.53 30.29
C GLY A 34 11.14 13.82 30.60
N ILE A 35 12.05 13.78 31.58
CA ILE A 35 12.90 14.93 31.92
C ILE A 35 13.84 15.26 30.76
N ALA A 36 14.54 14.26 30.20
CA ALA A 36 15.49 14.49 29.12
C ALA A 36 14.84 15.06 27.86
N SER A 37 13.65 14.56 27.48
CA SER A 37 12.89 15.08 26.35
C SER A 37 12.40 16.51 26.60
N THR A 38 11.93 16.81 27.82
CA THR A 38 11.51 18.16 28.23
C THR A 38 12.67 19.15 28.15
N VAL A 39 13.82 18.85 28.78
CA VAL A 39 14.99 19.73 28.77
C VAL A 39 15.50 19.93 27.35
N TRP A 40 15.60 18.86 26.56
CA TRP A 40 16.04 18.97 25.17
C TRP A 40 15.10 19.88 24.37
N PHE A 41 13.80 19.64 24.45
CA PHE A 41 12.80 20.41 23.70
C PHE A 41 12.86 21.89 24.07
N LEU A 42 12.88 22.23 25.36
CA LEU A 42 12.95 23.63 25.82
C LEU A 42 14.24 24.32 25.35
N VAL A 43 15.40 23.68 25.55
CA VAL A 43 16.71 24.23 25.16
C VAL A 43 16.81 24.47 23.64
N ARG A 44 16.15 23.63 22.82
CA ARG A 44 16.23 23.75 21.37
C ARG A 44 15.17 24.65 20.77
N VAL A 45 13.95 24.62 21.30
CA VAL A 45 12.77 25.25 20.70
C VAL A 45 12.55 26.67 21.22
N ILE A 46 12.81 26.97 22.50
CA ILE A 46 12.65 28.34 23.04
C ILE A 46 13.52 29.35 22.26
N PRO A 47 14.81 29.09 21.98
CA PRO A 47 15.63 30.06 21.25
C PRO A 47 15.25 30.21 19.77
N LYS A 48 14.55 29.23 19.18
CA LYS A 48 14.11 29.27 17.78
C LYS A 48 12.91 28.32 17.58
N PRO A 49 11.66 28.82 17.70
CA PRO A 49 10.45 27.99 17.68
C PRO A 49 10.31 27.11 16.43
N SER A 50 10.81 27.55 15.27
CA SER A 50 10.76 26.78 14.02
C SER A 50 11.48 25.42 14.08
N ARG A 51 12.33 25.19 15.09
CA ARG A 51 13.04 23.91 15.29
C ARG A 51 12.11 22.79 15.76
N ALA A 52 10.90 23.09 16.25
CA ALA A 52 9.92 22.08 16.61
C ALA A 52 9.57 21.13 15.44
N ALA A 53 9.69 21.61 14.20
CA ALA A 53 9.45 20.81 12.99
C ALA A 53 10.56 19.79 12.67
N TYR A 54 11.72 19.84 13.34
CA TYR A 54 12.83 18.93 13.05
C TYR A 54 12.49 17.49 13.46
N PRO A 55 12.94 16.45 12.72
CA PRO A 55 12.60 15.05 13.00
C PRO A 55 12.89 14.61 14.45
N CYS A 56 14.01 15.06 15.02
CA CYS A 56 14.36 14.74 16.41
C CYS A 56 13.48 15.46 17.45
N MET A 57 12.94 16.63 17.12
CA MET A 57 11.99 17.33 18.00
C MET A 57 10.60 16.70 17.90
N ARG A 58 10.18 16.28 16.69
CA ARG A 58 8.94 15.52 16.46
C ARG A 58 8.92 14.19 17.22
N ALA A 59 10.08 13.54 17.38
CA ALA A 59 10.21 12.33 18.19
C ALA A 59 10.18 12.62 19.72
N ALA A 60 10.75 13.74 20.16
CA ALA A 60 10.80 14.10 21.58
C ALA A 60 9.48 14.70 22.11
N ALA A 61 8.71 15.37 21.26
CA ALA A 61 7.52 16.11 21.66
C ALA A 61 6.42 15.25 22.32
N PRO A 62 6.09 14.04 21.83
CA PRO A 62 5.10 13.18 22.48
C PRO A 62 5.56 12.71 23.87
N VAL A 63 6.84 12.35 24.02
CA VAL A 63 7.41 11.89 25.30
C VAL A 63 7.40 13.02 26.34
N MET A 64 7.79 14.23 25.95
CA MET A 64 7.71 15.41 26.80
C MET A 64 6.25 15.69 27.19
N SER A 65 5.35 15.75 26.22
CA SER A 65 3.95 16.15 26.46
C SER A 65 3.25 15.16 27.38
N GLY A 66 3.46 13.85 27.18
CA GLY A 66 2.95 12.81 28.07
C GLY A 66 3.51 12.92 29.48
N PHE A 67 4.81 13.21 29.63
CA PHE A 67 5.43 13.41 30.93
C PHE A 67 4.87 14.64 31.68
N ILE A 68 4.69 15.77 30.99
CA ILE A 68 4.11 16.98 31.58
C ILE A 68 2.65 16.76 32.00
N LEU A 69 1.85 16.13 31.14
CA LEU A 69 0.46 15.79 31.47
C LEU A 69 0.36 14.85 32.66
N TYR A 70 1.26 13.86 32.76
CA TYR A 70 1.36 12.99 33.93
C TYR A 70 1.64 13.77 35.22
N LEU A 71 2.62 14.69 35.21
CA LEU A 71 2.95 15.50 36.38
C LEU A 71 1.77 16.40 36.80
N ILE A 72 1.10 17.03 35.83
CA ILE A 72 -0.08 17.87 36.09
C ILE A 72 -1.22 17.02 36.65
N GLY A 73 -1.54 15.88 36.03
CA GLY A 73 -2.60 14.99 36.48
C GLY A 73 -2.35 14.43 37.88
N ALA A 74 -1.16 13.88 38.12
CA ALA A 74 -0.77 13.32 39.41
C ALA A 74 -0.69 14.39 40.51
N GLY A 75 -0.14 15.57 40.20
CA GLY A 75 -0.09 16.71 41.12
C GLY A 75 -1.47 17.22 41.51
N THR A 76 -2.35 17.40 40.51
CA THR A 76 -3.73 17.86 40.70
C THR A 76 -4.54 16.85 41.53
N ALA A 77 -4.41 15.55 41.22
CA ALA A 77 -5.04 14.47 41.97
C ALA A 77 -4.56 14.43 43.44
N GLY A 78 -3.24 14.43 43.65
CA GLY A 78 -2.64 14.35 44.99
C GLY A 78 -2.95 15.56 45.87
N MET A 79 -2.85 16.77 45.32
CA MET A 79 -3.19 18.00 46.04
C MET A 79 -4.69 18.10 46.34
N GLY A 80 -5.54 17.73 45.39
CA GLY A 80 -6.99 17.67 45.58
C GLY A 80 -7.39 16.70 46.69
N LEU A 81 -6.86 15.48 46.69
CA LEU A 81 -7.12 14.49 47.74
C LEU A 81 -6.64 14.97 49.12
N LYS A 82 -5.44 15.56 49.19
CA LYS A 82 -4.89 16.10 50.44
C LYS A 82 -5.78 17.20 51.00
N LYS A 83 -6.23 18.15 50.17
CA LYS A 83 -7.07 19.27 50.57
C LYS A 83 -8.50 18.83 50.91
N ALA A 84 -9.07 17.91 50.15
CA ALA A 84 -10.37 17.31 50.45
C ALA A 84 -10.36 16.65 51.84
N ARG A 85 -9.34 15.83 52.13
CA ARG A 85 -9.18 15.20 53.45
C ARG A 85 -9.05 16.21 54.59
N GLN A 86 -8.24 17.27 54.41
CA GLN A 86 -8.09 18.32 55.41
C GLN A 86 -9.43 19.01 55.72
N HIS A 87 -10.22 19.30 54.68
CA HIS A 87 -11.50 19.99 54.85
C HIS A 87 -12.59 19.09 55.45
N ILE A 88 -12.61 17.80 55.11
CA ILE A 88 -13.46 16.79 55.77
C ILE A 88 -13.17 16.74 57.28
N VAL A 89 -11.89 16.65 57.66
CA VAL A 89 -11.49 16.59 59.09
C VAL A 89 -11.84 17.89 59.83
N SER A 90 -11.83 19.04 59.15
CA SER A 90 -12.21 20.32 59.72
C SER A 90 -13.73 20.61 59.74
N GLY A 91 -14.57 19.66 59.31
CA GLY A 91 -16.03 19.82 59.23
C GLY A 91 -16.53 20.75 58.10
N ARG A 92 -15.65 21.13 57.16
CA ARG A 92 -15.97 22.07 56.06
C ARG A 92 -16.29 21.31 54.78
N PHE A 93 -17.53 20.86 54.64
CA PHE A 93 -17.94 19.97 53.53
C PHE A 93 -17.95 20.64 52.15
N PHE A 94 -18.33 21.91 52.04
CA PHE A 94 -18.35 22.62 50.75
C PHE A 94 -16.97 22.68 50.04
N PRO A 95 -15.89 23.17 50.68
CA PRO A 95 -14.56 23.14 50.06
C PRO A 95 -14.04 21.71 49.87
N ALA A 96 -14.44 20.75 50.72
CA ALA A 96 -14.05 19.36 50.53
C ALA A 96 -14.58 18.78 49.20
N VAL A 97 -15.83 19.08 48.84
CA VAL A 97 -16.44 18.67 47.57
C VAL A 97 -15.69 19.30 46.39
N LEU A 98 -15.38 20.60 46.44
CA LEU A 98 -14.62 21.28 45.39
C LEU A 98 -13.25 20.63 45.13
N PHE A 99 -12.52 20.33 46.21
CA PHE A 99 -11.21 19.67 46.10
C PHE A 99 -11.30 18.20 45.68
N ALA A 100 -12.41 17.52 45.98
CA ALA A 100 -12.68 16.18 45.46
C ALA A 100 -12.95 16.20 43.95
N PHE A 101 -13.68 17.19 43.43
CA PHE A 101 -13.84 17.40 41.99
C PHE A 101 -12.51 17.69 41.30
N MET A 102 -11.65 18.53 41.90
CA MET A 102 -10.30 18.77 41.39
C MET A 102 -9.44 17.50 41.39
N ALA A 103 -9.56 16.66 42.42
CA ALA A 103 -8.88 15.36 42.44
C ALA A 103 -9.38 14.45 41.31
N LEU A 104 -10.69 14.41 41.10
CA LEU A 104 -11.33 13.64 40.03
C LEU A 104 -10.91 14.13 38.65
N SER A 105 -10.81 15.45 38.42
CA SER A 105 -10.33 15.98 37.13
C SER A 105 -8.86 15.62 36.87
N GLY A 106 -8.01 15.62 37.91
CA GLY A 106 -6.62 15.15 37.81
C GLY A 106 -6.54 13.66 37.47
N LEU A 107 -7.43 12.84 38.04
CA LEU A 107 -7.52 11.41 37.74
C LEU A 107 -8.06 11.17 36.32
N VAL A 108 -9.08 11.91 35.90
CA VAL A 108 -9.60 11.86 34.52
C VAL A 108 -8.53 12.27 33.52
N LEU A 109 -7.69 13.28 33.81
CA LEU A 109 -6.56 13.63 32.96
C LEU A 109 -5.56 12.47 32.81
N LEU A 110 -5.24 11.76 33.90
CA LEU A 110 -4.37 10.57 33.86
C LEU A 110 -4.99 9.44 33.02
N MET A 111 -6.28 9.19 33.18
CA MET A 111 -7.00 8.14 32.45
C MET A 111 -7.27 8.53 30.98
N ALA A 112 -7.50 9.82 30.68
CA ALA A 112 -7.71 10.34 29.34
C ALA A 112 -6.41 10.39 28.54
N SER A 113 -5.25 10.62 29.19
CA SER A 113 -3.95 10.44 28.54
C SER A 113 -3.65 8.99 28.14
N ASP A 114 -4.40 8.02 28.67
CA ASP A 114 -4.37 6.61 28.24
C ASP A 114 -5.39 6.29 27.11
N THR A 115 -6.15 7.28 26.60
CA THR A 115 -7.23 7.04 25.60
C THR A 115 -6.80 7.11 24.13
N THR A 116 -5.62 6.57 23.85
CA THR A 116 -5.60 5.58 22.80
C THR A 116 -5.04 4.33 23.44
N PRO A 117 -5.75 3.18 23.43
CA PRO A 117 -5.01 1.98 23.20
C PRO A 117 -4.32 2.24 21.84
N VAL A 118 -3.05 2.66 21.90
CA VAL A 118 -2.08 1.99 21.07
C VAL A 118 -2.20 0.56 21.56
N SER A 119 -3.23 -0.14 21.06
CA SER A 119 -3.22 -1.57 20.91
C SER A 119 -2.03 -1.77 20.02
N GLY A 120 -0.88 -1.84 20.71
CA GLY A 120 0.32 -2.48 20.33
C GLY A 120 0.04 -3.98 20.15
N ASN A 121 -1.03 -4.33 19.44
CA ASN A 121 -0.91 -5.24 18.33
C ASN A 121 -0.18 -4.53 17.17
N VAL A 122 0.79 -3.65 17.45
CA VAL A 122 2.14 -3.95 17.00
C VAL A 122 2.44 -5.36 17.50
N ALA A 123 1.89 -6.36 16.81
CA ALA A 123 2.59 -7.62 16.64
C ALA A 123 4.01 -7.15 16.42
N ALA A 124 4.89 -7.42 17.41
CA ALA A 124 6.27 -6.97 17.37
C ALA A 124 6.68 -7.12 15.91
N ILE A 125 7.15 -6.05 15.24
CA ILE A 125 7.60 -6.15 13.86
C ILE A 125 8.69 -7.21 13.93
N GLN A 126 8.28 -8.45 13.72
CA GLN A 126 9.15 -9.60 13.72
C GLN A 126 9.81 -9.36 12.39
N ALA A 127 11.06 -8.92 12.45
CA ALA A 127 11.94 -9.10 11.32
C ALA A 127 11.66 -10.51 10.80
N PRO A 128 11.41 -10.69 9.50
CA PRO A 128 11.16 -12.01 8.95
C PRO A 128 12.18 -12.98 9.56
N PRO A 129 11.76 -14.10 10.16
CA PRO A 129 12.69 -15.03 10.83
C PRO A 129 13.81 -15.50 9.88
N ASP A 130 13.60 -15.33 8.58
CA ASP A 130 14.49 -15.69 7.48
C ASP A 130 15.70 -14.73 7.31
N GLY A 131 15.81 -13.66 8.11
CA GLY A 131 16.86 -12.65 7.98
C GLY A 131 16.68 -11.77 6.73
N PRO A 132 17.72 -11.08 6.23
CA PRO A 132 17.67 -10.41 4.94
C PRO A 132 17.29 -11.41 3.84
N ASN A 133 16.34 -11.04 2.97
CA ASN A 133 15.89 -11.90 1.88
C ASN A 133 17.08 -12.44 1.08
N ASN A 134 17.37 -13.73 1.20
CA ASN A 134 18.22 -14.43 0.26
C ASN A 134 17.38 -14.74 -0.99
N PRO A 135 17.91 -14.51 -2.21
CA PRO A 135 17.19 -14.88 -3.42
C PRO A 135 16.83 -16.37 -3.39
N MET A 136 15.56 -16.68 -3.67
CA MET A 136 15.07 -18.05 -3.79
C MET A 136 14.76 -18.36 -5.25
N GLY A 137 15.15 -19.56 -5.70
CA GLY A 137 14.92 -20.02 -7.08
C GLY A 137 15.99 -19.59 -8.08
N GLU A 138 15.71 -19.82 -9.35
CA GLU A 138 16.58 -19.45 -10.47
C GLU A 138 16.20 -18.06 -10.98
N ALA A 139 17.20 -17.19 -11.13
CA ALA A 139 16.99 -15.84 -11.63
C ALA A 139 16.52 -15.85 -13.10
N LYS A 140 15.41 -15.18 -13.41
CA LYS A 140 14.84 -15.05 -14.77
C LYS A 140 14.87 -13.61 -15.27
N GLY A 141 14.67 -13.41 -16.57
CA GLY A 141 14.60 -12.12 -17.25
C GLY A 141 15.78 -11.89 -18.21
N ILE A 142 15.67 -10.86 -19.05
CA ILE A 142 16.71 -10.44 -20.00
C ILE A 142 18.06 -10.22 -19.29
N VAL A 143 17.99 -9.60 -18.11
CA VAL A 143 19.08 -9.61 -17.15
C VAL A 143 18.61 -10.40 -15.93
N PRO A 144 19.12 -11.62 -15.71
CA PRO A 144 18.59 -12.53 -14.69
C PRO A 144 18.49 -11.89 -13.30
N GLY A 145 17.28 -11.92 -12.74
CA GLY A 145 17.00 -11.46 -11.37
C GLY A 145 16.96 -9.94 -11.20
N ARG A 146 17.05 -9.17 -12.29
CA ARG A 146 16.98 -7.71 -12.23
C ARG A 146 15.58 -7.26 -11.88
N VAL A 147 15.50 -6.42 -10.84
CA VAL A 147 14.31 -5.63 -10.49
C VAL A 147 14.66 -4.17 -10.63
N VAL A 148 13.80 -3.40 -11.29
CA VAL A 148 13.99 -1.96 -11.48
C VAL A 148 12.93 -1.21 -10.71
N TRP A 149 13.37 -0.27 -9.87
CA TRP A 149 12.51 0.70 -9.22
C TRP A 149 12.92 2.10 -9.70
N VAL A 150 11.97 2.79 -10.34
CA VAL A 150 12.09 4.21 -10.67
C VAL A 150 11.16 5.00 -9.77
N TRP A 151 11.69 6.03 -9.11
CA TRP A 151 10.92 6.94 -8.27
C TRP A 151 11.25 8.39 -8.62
N ASN A 152 10.22 9.21 -8.78
CA ASN A 152 10.38 10.65 -8.97
C ASN A 152 9.30 11.40 -8.17
N PRO A 153 9.67 12.20 -7.15
CA PRO A 153 8.71 12.93 -6.32
C PRO A 153 7.95 14.02 -7.09
N LYS A 154 8.39 14.38 -8.30
CA LYS A 154 7.71 15.35 -9.17
C LYS A 154 6.62 14.71 -10.02
N ALA A 155 6.46 13.38 -10.01
CA ALA A 155 5.47 12.69 -10.83
C ALA A 155 4.04 12.95 -10.38
N VAL A 156 3.84 13.12 -9.07
CA VAL A 156 2.55 13.42 -8.44
C VAL A 156 2.73 14.51 -7.41
N LYS A 157 1.68 15.30 -7.17
CA LYS A 157 1.68 16.31 -6.12
C LYS A 157 1.48 15.64 -4.76
N GLU A 158 2.56 15.51 -3.98
CA GLU A 158 2.55 14.85 -2.66
C GLU A 158 1.48 15.42 -1.71
N ASN A 159 1.29 16.74 -1.75
CA ASN A 159 0.30 17.46 -0.93
C ASN A 159 -0.98 17.77 -1.71
N ALA A 160 -1.39 16.90 -2.63
CA ALA A 160 -2.70 17.01 -3.28
C ALA A 160 -3.81 16.90 -2.22
N VAL A 161 -4.76 17.84 -2.23
CA VAL A 161 -5.93 17.76 -1.36
C VAL A 161 -6.91 16.80 -2.02
N ASN A 162 -7.13 15.64 -1.41
CA ASN A 162 -8.10 14.69 -1.94
C ASN A 162 -9.53 15.23 -1.72
N SER A 163 -10.04 15.90 -2.73
CA SER A 163 -11.38 16.50 -2.78
C SER A 163 -12.00 16.23 -4.14
N SER A 164 -13.32 16.38 -4.25
CA SER A 164 -14.08 16.19 -5.49
C SER A 164 -13.53 16.87 -6.74
N THR A 165 -12.75 17.96 -6.58
CA THR A 165 -12.16 18.74 -7.68
C THR A 165 -10.65 18.54 -7.85
N GLN A 166 -10.00 17.82 -6.93
CA GLN A 166 -8.55 17.62 -6.90
C GLN A 166 -8.19 16.16 -6.60
N LEU A 167 -8.84 15.24 -7.33
CA LEU A 167 -8.57 13.80 -7.23
C LEU A 167 -7.21 13.47 -7.86
N PHE A 168 -6.59 12.34 -7.49
CA PHE A 168 -5.20 12.04 -7.92
C PHE A 168 -5.01 11.97 -9.45
N TRP A 169 -6.08 11.73 -10.21
CA TRP A 169 -6.09 11.64 -11.67
C TRP A 169 -6.41 12.96 -12.38
N THR A 170 -6.60 14.07 -11.65
CA THR A 170 -6.77 15.38 -12.30
C THR A 170 -5.42 15.88 -12.83
N PRO A 171 -5.35 16.53 -14.01
CA PRO A 171 -4.10 17.01 -14.61
C PRO A 171 -3.22 17.87 -13.67
N ASP A 172 -3.83 18.58 -12.72
CA ASP A 172 -3.10 19.40 -11.72
C ASP A 172 -2.33 18.58 -10.67
N ASN A 173 -2.64 17.28 -10.54
CA ASN A 173 -2.10 16.41 -9.49
C ASN A 173 -1.03 15.43 -9.98
N PHE A 174 -0.80 15.35 -11.30
CA PHE A 174 0.26 14.53 -11.88
C PHE A 174 1.00 15.25 -13.00
N ARG A 175 2.17 14.74 -13.36
CA ARG A 175 3.02 15.29 -14.43
C ARG A 175 3.27 14.22 -15.47
N GLN A 176 2.47 14.20 -16.54
CA GLN A 176 2.54 13.14 -17.58
C GLN A 176 3.96 12.99 -18.14
N ASP A 177 4.61 14.11 -18.48
CA ASP A 177 5.98 14.12 -19.01
C ASP A 177 7.00 13.44 -18.07
N THR A 178 6.77 13.54 -16.76
CA THR A 178 7.60 12.88 -15.76
C THR A 178 7.31 11.39 -15.68
N VAL A 179 6.04 10.99 -15.75
CA VAL A 179 5.65 9.57 -15.76
C VAL A 179 6.16 8.87 -17.02
N ASP A 180 6.07 9.53 -18.19
CA ASP A 180 6.62 9.02 -19.46
C ASP A 180 8.12 8.72 -19.34
N ARG A 181 8.91 9.67 -18.81
CA ARG A 181 10.35 9.46 -18.56
C ARG A 181 10.64 8.38 -17.52
N MET A 182 9.77 8.23 -16.52
CA MET A 182 9.92 7.16 -15.52
C MET A 182 9.74 5.78 -16.16
N LEU A 183 8.73 5.61 -17.01
CA LEU A 183 8.50 4.36 -17.72
C LEU A 183 9.63 4.06 -18.72
N GLN A 184 10.05 5.07 -19.50
CA GLN A 184 11.22 4.97 -20.38
C GLN A 184 12.45 4.51 -19.61
N ARG A 185 12.77 5.15 -18.48
CA ARG A 185 13.91 4.78 -17.67
C ARG A 185 13.79 3.35 -17.14
N ALA A 186 12.60 2.93 -16.72
CA ALA A 186 12.35 1.57 -16.23
C ALA A 186 12.60 0.53 -17.33
N LEU A 187 12.07 0.76 -18.53
CA LEU A 187 12.23 -0.10 -19.70
C LEU A 187 13.71 -0.24 -20.11
N LEU A 188 14.45 0.87 -20.21
CA LEU A 188 15.87 0.83 -20.56
C LEU A 188 16.70 0.08 -19.51
N LEU A 189 16.42 0.29 -18.23
CA LEU A 189 17.13 -0.39 -17.14
C LEU A 189 16.82 -1.89 -17.09
N ILE A 190 15.56 -2.30 -17.25
CA ILE A 190 15.17 -3.71 -17.11
C ILE A 190 15.73 -4.55 -18.27
N THR A 191 15.77 -3.97 -19.47
CA THR A 191 16.30 -4.61 -20.68
C THR A 191 17.81 -4.46 -20.84
N GLY A 192 18.43 -3.46 -20.17
CA GLY A 192 19.83 -3.11 -20.36
C GLY A 192 20.12 -2.39 -21.67
N LYS A 193 19.09 -1.88 -22.36
CA LYS A 193 19.21 -1.17 -23.64
C LYS A 193 19.31 0.35 -23.46
N THR A 194 19.67 1.05 -24.53
CA THR A 194 19.86 2.51 -24.54
C THR A 194 18.78 3.25 -25.34
N ASN A 195 17.95 2.53 -26.10
CA ASN A 195 16.83 3.08 -26.86
C ASN A 195 15.55 2.25 -26.64
N GLU A 196 14.39 2.90 -26.73
CA GLU A 196 13.09 2.30 -26.40
C GLU A 196 12.65 1.23 -27.40
N THR A 197 12.88 1.44 -28.70
CA THR A 197 12.47 0.49 -29.74
C THR A 197 13.20 -0.84 -29.60
N GLU A 198 14.52 -0.82 -29.41
CA GLU A 198 15.32 -2.03 -29.14
C GLU A 198 14.97 -2.67 -27.80
N ALA A 199 14.65 -1.86 -26.78
CA ALA A 199 14.24 -2.37 -25.49
C ALA A 199 12.93 -3.18 -25.60
N TRP A 200 11.92 -2.65 -26.29
CA TRP A 200 10.69 -3.37 -26.57
C TRP A 200 10.90 -4.60 -27.45
N ASP A 201 11.68 -4.48 -28.52
CA ASP A 201 12.02 -5.61 -29.39
C ASP A 201 12.66 -6.76 -28.59
N THR A 202 13.60 -6.41 -27.72
CA THR A 202 14.28 -7.37 -26.84
C THR A 202 13.30 -8.02 -25.86
N LEU A 203 12.37 -7.24 -25.31
CA LEU A 203 11.36 -7.74 -24.37
C LEU A 203 10.40 -8.73 -25.04
N PHE A 204 9.90 -8.40 -26.23
CA PHE A 204 9.02 -9.29 -26.99
C PHE A 204 9.73 -10.55 -27.46
N LYS A 205 10.95 -10.43 -28.02
CA LYS A 205 11.76 -11.59 -28.41
C LYS A 205 12.09 -12.49 -27.23
N TYR A 206 12.48 -11.92 -26.09
CA TYR A 206 12.77 -12.70 -24.89
C TYR A 206 11.54 -13.47 -24.42
N HIS A 207 10.38 -12.81 -24.32
CA HIS A 207 9.13 -13.47 -23.95
C HIS A 207 8.78 -14.60 -24.92
N ASN A 208 8.86 -14.33 -26.22
CA ASN A 208 8.54 -15.29 -27.27
C ASN A 208 9.48 -16.51 -27.27
N TYR A 209 10.77 -16.28 -27.04
CA TYR A 209 11.75 -17.36 -26.94
C TYR A 209 11.47 -18.24 -25.73
N ILE A 210 11.21 -17.65 -24.56
CA ILE A 210 10.96 -18.41 -23.33
C ILE A 210 9.61 -19.14 -23.36
N ARG A 211 8.58 -18.55 -23.96
CA ARG A 211 7.22 -19.13 -23.98
C ARG A 211 6.97 -20.09 -25.13
N TYR A 212 7.51 -19.79 -26.30
CA TYR A 212 7.15 -20.46 -27.56
C TYR A 212 8.36 -20.99 -28.32
N ASN A 213 9.59 -20.79 -27.82
CA ASN A 213 10.83 -21.11 -28.51
C ASN A 213 10.95 -20.40 -29.88
N GLU A 214 10.43 -19.18 -29.96
CA GLU A 214 10.40 -18.37 -31.18
C GLU A 214 11.31 -17.14 -31.05
N ASN A 215 12.22 -16.95 -32.01
CA ASN A 215 13.09 -15.77 -32.09
C ASN A 215 12.46 -14.67 -32.98
N ARG A 216 11.25 -14.24 -32.63
CA ARG A 216 10.54 -13.14 -33.31
C ARG A 216 10.03 -12.13 -32.29
N SER A 217 9.79 -10.91 -32.75
CA SER A 217 9.19 -9.85 -31.95
C SER A 217 7.66 -9.94 -31.97
N TYR A 218 6.97 -8.90 -31.51
CA TYR A 218 5.55 -8.72 -31.78
C TYR A 218 5.29 -8.65 -33.29
N GLU A 219 4.21 -9.30 -33.72
CA GLU A 219 3.67 -9.24 -35.07
C GLU A 219 2.21 -8.76 -35.02
N PRO A 220 1.73 -8.00 -36.02
CA PRO A 220 0.31 -7.65 -36.14
C PRO A 220 -0.64 -8.84 -35.92
N GLY A 221 -1.62 -8.67 -35.03
CA GLY A 221 -2.55 -9.71 -34.60
C GLY A 221 -2.14 -10.44 -33.31
N ASP A 222 -0.90 -10.28 -32.82
CA ASP A 222 -0.53 -10.79 -31.50
C ASP A 222 -1.25 -9.98 -30.41
N ILE A 223 -2.21 -10.61 -29.71
CA ILE A 223 -3.00 -9.93 -28.67
C ILE A 223 -2.12 -9.54 -27.48
N ILE A 224 -2.21 -8.26 -27.09
CA ILE A 224 -1.66 -7.71 -25.86
C ILE A 224 -2.79 -7.42 -24.89
N PHE A 225 -2.78 -8.08 -23.73
CA PHE A 225 -3.69 -7.77 -22.63
C PHE A 225 -2.98 -6.98 -21.53
N ILE A 226 -3.48 -5.79 -21.21
CA ILE A 226 -3.00 -4.94 -20.12
C ILE A 226 -3.97 -5.06 -18.95
N LYS A 227 -3.62 -5.92 -17.99
CA LYS A 227 -4.39 -6.13 -16.76
C LYS A 227 -4.15 -4.99 -15.79
N ILE A 228 -5.14 -4.13 -15.64
CA ILE A 228 -5.14 -3.05 -14.64
C ILE A 228 -5.79 -3.53 -13.33
N ASN A 229 -5.73 -2.69 -12.29
CA ASN A 229 -6.39 -2.89 -11.01
C ASN A 229 -7.56 -1.89 -10.87
N GLN A 230 -8.80 -2.38 -10.85
CA GLN A 230 -10.02 -1.57 -10.72
C GLN A 230 -10.84 -1.94 -9.49
N THR A 231 -10.22 -2.07 -8.31
CA THR A 231 -10.86 -2.43 -7.04
C THR A 231 -12.21 -1.76 -6.73
N THR A 232 -12.37 -0.43 -6.79
CA THR A 232 -13.67 0.21 -6.49
C THR A 232 -14.64 0.22 -7.67
N GLY A 233 -14.17 -0.16 -8.86
CA GLY A 233 -14.94 -0.15 -10.11
C GLY A 233 -16.02 -1.24 -10.13
N SER A 234 -15.94 -2.24 -9.25
CA SER A 234 -16.93 -3.31 -9.16
C SER A 234 -18.23 -2.92 -8.43
N TRP A 235 -18.26 -1.82 -7.66
CA TRP A 235 -19.44 -1.42 -6.87
C TRP A 235 -19.62 0.10 -6.63
N ASN A 236 -18.65 0.94 -7.01
CA ASN A 236 -18.66 2.37 -6.66
C ASN A 236 -18.58 3.27 -7.90
N ILE A 237 -19.52 3.07 -8.82
CA ILE A 237 -19.58 3.72 -10.13
C ILE A 237 -21.02 4.16 -10.45
N THR A 238 -21.20 5.33 -11.05
CA THR A 238 -22.49 5.83 -11.53
C THR A 238 -22.92 5.08 -12.80
N LYS A 239 -24.17 5.26 -13.22
CA LYS A 239 -24.65 4.82 -14.54
C LYS A 239 -23.88 5.46 -15.71
N SER A 240 -23.24 6.61 -15.50
CA SER A 240 -22.38 7.27 -16.51
C SER A 240 -20.93 6.76 -16.49
N GLY A 241 -20.59 5.82 -15.61
CA GLY A 241 -19.25 5.27 -15.48
C GLY A 241 -18.34 6.09 -14.57
N ASP A 242 -18.85 7.13 -13.93
CA ASP A 242 -18.09 8.01 -13.05
C ASP A 242 -17.88 7.39 -11.68
N TYR A 243 -16.74 7.69 -11.08
CA TYR A 243 -16.47 7.30 -9.70
C TYR A 243 -17.50 7.97 -8.75
N ILE A 244 -18.17 7.18 -7.92
CA ILE A 244 -19.05 7.73 -6.87
C ILE A 244 -18.19 8.13 -5.68
N GLU A 245 -17.96 9.42 -5.50
CA GLU A 245 -17.45 9.95 -4.25
C GLU A 245 -18.59 9.91 -3.21
N LYS A 246 -18.44 9.09 -2.16
CA LYS A 246 -19.43 9.07 -1.08
C LYS A 246 -19.42 10.42 -0.34
N THR A 247 -20.59 11.03 -0.18
CA THR A 247 -20.79 12.20 0.68
C THR A 247 -21.07 11.76 2.12
N GLY A 248 -20.22 12.16 3.08
CA GLY A 248 -20.36 11.84 4.51
C GLY A 248 -19.01 11.63 5.21
N ASN A 249 -18.99 10.93 6.35
CA ASN A 249 -17.76 10.59 7.08
C ASN A 249 -16.92 9.49 6.40
N ASP A 250 -17.42 8.89 5.32
CA ASP A 250 -16.79 7.76 4.63
C ASP A 250 -16.16 8.20 3.30
N TYR A 251 -15.04 8.93 3.37
CA TYR A 251 -14.19 9.10 2.21
C TYR A 251 -13.55 7.75 1.87
N SER A 252 -14.02 7.07 0.83
CA SER A 252 -13.16 6.10 0.13
C SER A 252 -12.38 6.89 -0.91
N GLY A 253 -11.07 7.01 -0.77
CA GLY A 253 -10.24 7.36 -1.93
C GLY A 253 -10.34 6.22 -2.95
N ALA A 254 -10.58 6.52 -4.22
CA ALA A 254 -10.40 5.51 -5.26
C ALA A 254 -8.94 5.05 -5.25
N CYS A 255 -8.69 3.74 -5.19
CA CYS A 255 -7.35 3.20 -5.29
C CYS A 255 -7.29 2.27 -6.51
N GLN A 256 -7.07 2.87 -7.66
CA GLN A 256 -7.04 2.19 -8.96
C GLN A 256 -5.68 2.34 -9.62
N THR A 257 -5.46 1.61 -10.71
CA THR A 257 -4.35 1.90 -11.61
C THR A 257 -4.45 3.34 -12.11
N SER A 258 -3.36 4.07 -11.98
CA SER A 258 -3.30 5.48 -12.33
C SER A 258 -3.31 5.68 -13.85
N PRO A 259 -4.20 6.53 -14.41
CA PRO A 259 -4.27 6.77 -15.85
C PRO A 259 -2.93 7.16 -16.51
N PRO A 260 -2.10 8.06 -15.94
CA PRO A 260 -0.84 8.45 -16.58
C PRO A 260 0.15 7.31 -16.81
N VAL A 261 0.13 6.26 -15.97
CA VAL A 261 1.04 5.11 -16.11
C VAL A 261 0.66 4.27 -17.33
N VAL A 262 -0.64 4.00 -17.51
CA VAL A 262 -1.15 3.25 -18.66
C VAL A 262 -1.05 4.07 -19.93
N LEU A 263 -1.26 5.39 -19.87
CA LEU A 263 -1.07 6.27 -21.01
C LEU A 263 0.40 6.28 -21.50
N ALA A 264 1.37 6.33 -20.57
CA ALA A 264 2.79 6.22 -20.89
C ALA A 264 3.11 4.88 -21.58
N LEU A 265 2.51 3.79 -21.10
CA LEU A 265 2.66 2.45 -21.69
C LEU A 265 2.08 2.38 -23.11
N LEU A 266 0.87 2.91 -23.31
CA LEU A 266 0.24 2.98 -24.63
C LEU A 266 1.09 3.79 -25.62
N ARG A 267 1.58 4.97 -25.23
CA ARG A 267 2.47 5.79 -26.06
C ARG A 267 3.73 5.03 -26.47
N GLN A 268 4.35 4.30 -25.53
CA GLN A 268 5.53 3.50 -25.85
C GLN A 268 5.24 2.31 -26.77
N LEU A 269 4.16 1.56 -26.52
CA LEU A 269 3.79 0.43 -27.35
C LEU A 269 3.39 0.88 -28.76
N VAL A 270 2.51 1.86 -28.88
CA VAL A 270 1.92 2.28 -30.15
C VAL A 270 2.83 3.23 -30.91
N ASN A 271 3.24 4.35 -30.29
CA ASN A 271 3.95 5.41 -31.03
C ASN A 271 5.45 5.15 -31.16
N THR A 272 6.08 4.50 -30.16
CA THR A 272 7.53 4.26 -30.17
C THR A 272 7.90 2.92 -30.78
N PHE A 273 7.16 1.85 -30.47
CA PHE A 273 7.47 0.51 -30.95
C PHE A 273 6.67 0.10 -32.20
N GLY A 274 5.42 0.56 -32.33
CA GLY A 274 4.57 0.29 -33.49
C GLY A 274 3.55 -0.84 -33.31
N VAL A 275 3.11 -1.12 -32.07
CA VAL A 275 1.99 -2.03 -31.82
C VAL A 275 0.70 -1.44 -32.39
N GLN A 276 -0.10 -2.26 -33.08
CA GLN A 276 -1.41 -1.86 -33.57
C GLN A 276 -2.40 -1.71 -32.42
N GLN A 277 -3.14 -0.60 -32.39
CA GLN A 277 -4.08 -0.30 -31.31
C GLN A 277 -5.14 -1.41 -31.14
N GLN A 278 -5.65 -1.97 -32.24
CA GLN A 278 -6.65 -3.04 -32.25
C GLN A 278 -6.16 -4.37 -31.65
N ASP A 279 -4.84 -4.54 -31.47
CA ASP A 279 -4.29 -5.74 -30.82
C ASP A 279 -4.23 -5.58 -29.29
N ILE A 280 -4.54 -4.39 -28.76
CA ILE A 280 -4.42 -4.06 -27.34
C ILE A 280 -5.79 -4.11 -26.67
N TYR A 281 -5.86 -4.92 -25.60
CA TYR A 281 -6.99 -4.98 -24.68
C TYR A 281 -6.56 -4.46 -23.31
N ILE A 282 -7.32 -3.55 -22.71
CA ILE A 282 -7.00 -2.98 -21.38
C ILE A 282 -8.19 -3.13 -20.46
N GLY A 283 -8.02 -3.75 -19.30
CA GLY A 283 -9.08 -3.76 -18.29
C GLY A 283 -8.80 -4.64 -17.07
N ASP A 284 -9.78 -4.65 -16.18
CA ASP A 284 -9.87 -5.56 -15.03
C ASP A 284 -11.21 -6.29 -15.17
N PRO A 285 -11.26 -7.48 -15.81
CA PRO A 285 -12.52 -8.04 -16.31
C PRO A 285 -13.64 -8.24 -15.28
N ILE A 286 -13.32 -8.32 -13.98
CA ILE A 286 -14.30 -8.41 -12.88
C ILE A 286 -14.91 -7.04 -12.47
N ALA A 287 -14.42 -5.94 -13.03
CA ALA A 287 -14.69 -4.57 -12.63
C ALA A 287 -14.89 -3.63 -13.82
N HIS A 288 -15.69 -2.57 -13.62
CA HIS A 288 -15.83 -1.54 -14.65
C HIS A 288 -14.56 -0.69 -14.75
N ILE A 289 -14.25 -0.22 -15.96
CA ILE A 289 -13.26 0.84 -16.13
C ILE A 289 -13.90 2.15 -15.65
N LEU A 290 -13.21 2.90 -14.79
CA LEU A 290 -13.71 4.22 -14.42
C LEU A 290 -13.61 5.20 -15.60
N LYS A 291 -14.62 6.05 -15.78
CA LYS A 291 -14.73 6.99 -16.91
C LYS A 291 -13.47 7.83 -17.10
N HIS A 292 -12.87 8.36 -16.03
CA HIS A 292 -11.64 9.16 -16.14
C HIS A 292 -10.45 8.41 -16.74
N ASN A 293 -10.36 7.08 -16.53
CA ASN A 293 -9.33 6.26 -17.15
C ASN A 293 -9.63 6.09 -18.64
N TYR A 294 -10.87 5.71 -18.95
CA TYR A 294 -11.35 5.56 -20.31
C TYR A 294 -11.13 6.83 -21.14
N ASP A 295 -11.61 7.98 -20.66
CA ASP A 295 -11.53 9.25 -21.38
C ASP A 295 -10.07 9.62 -21.71
N ILE A 296 -9.16 9.52 -20.74
CA ILE A 296 -7.74 9.86 -20.93
C ILE A 296 -7.11 8.95 -21.99
N TRP A 297 -7.31 7.64 -21.89
CA TRP A 297 -6.68 6.69 -22.80
C TRP A 297 -7.30 6.74 -24.20
N HIS A 298 -8.64 6.72 -24.29
CA HIS A 298 -9.38 6.69 -25.55
C HIS A 298 -9.19 7.98 -26.35
N SER A 299 -8.93 9.12 -25.68
CA SER A 299 -8.67 10.39 -26.38
C SER A 299 -7.43 10.35 -27.28
N GLU A 300 -6.42 9.54 -26.95
CA GLU A 300 -5.20 9.37 -27.75
C GLU A 300 -5.18 8.07 -28.55
N PHE A 301 -5.84 7.02 -28.05
CA PHE A 301 -5.80 5.67 -28.64
C PHE A 301 -7.21 5.07 -28.83
N PRO A 302 -8.04 5.65 -29.72
CA PRO A 302 -9.45 5.28 -29.85
C PRO A 302 -9.68 3.86 -30.37
N ASN A 303 -8.69 3.24 -31.01
CA ASN A 303 -8.83 1.90 -31.58
C ASN A 303 -8.40 0.78 -30.60
N VAL A 304 -8.04 1.12 -29.36
CA VAL A 304 -7.75 0.16 -28.29
C VAL A 304 -9.05 -0.42 -27.72
N HIS A 305 -9.05 -1.70 -27.38
CA HIS A 305 -10.18 -2.35 -26.75
C HIS A 305 -10.18 -2.11 -25.23
N TYR A 306 -11.02 -1.18 -24.77
CA TYR A 306 -11.20 -0.89 -23.34
C TYR A 306 -12.18 -1.87 -22.72
N VAL A 307 -11.65 -2.90 -22.06
CA VAL A 307 -12.40 -4.03 -21.50
C VAL A 307 -13.18 -3.61 -20.26
N ASP A 308 -14.49 -3.82 -20.30
CA ASP A 308 -15.41 -3.54 -19.21
C ASP A 308 -16.11 -4.83 -18.73
N LYS A 309 -16.50 -4.85 -17.45
CA LYS A 309 -17.19 -5.98 -16.82
C LYS A 309 -18.52 -6.33 -17.49
N SER A 310 -19.21 -5.34 -18.05
CA SER A 310 -20.48 -5.53 -18.73
C SER A 310 -20.60 -4.72 -20.02
N GLY A 311 -21.55 -5.09 -20.86
CA GLY A 311 -21.91 -4.35 -22.08
C GLY A 311 -22.78 -3.12 -21.83
N GLU A 312 -22.85 -2.60 -20.60
CA GLU A 312 -23.66 -1.42 -20.26
C GLU A 312 -23.15 -0.13 -20.91
N PHE A 313 -21.84 -0.08 -21.20
CA PHE A 313 -21.19 1.05 -21.83
C PHE A 313 -20.85 0.71 -23.28
N ALA A 314 -21.68 1.14 -24.23
CA ALA A 314 -21.53 0.82 -25.66
C ALA A 314 -20.16 1.22 -26.26
N SER A 315 -19.45 2.15 -25.64
CA SER A 315 -18.13 2.62 -26.08
C SER A 315 -16.97 1.77 -25.53
N ARG A 316 -17.28 0.68 -24.82
CA ARG A 316 -16.32 -0.23 -24.19
C ARG A 316 -16.55 -1.66 -24.66
N THR A 317 -15.52 -2.48 -24.54
CA THR A 317 -15.51 -3.87 -24.99
C THR A 317 -15.92 -4.79 -23.84
N GLN A 318 -17.01 -5.53 -23.98
CA GLN A 318 -17.26 -6.67 -23.08
C GLN A 318 -16.51 -7.90 -23.61
N ILE A 319 -15.87 -8.64 -22.70
CA ILE A 319 -15.21 -9.92 -22.98
C ILE A 319 -15.87 -11.04 -22.17
N PHE A 320 -15.67 -12.30 -22.57
CA PHE A 320 -16.45 -13.42 -22.03
C PHE A 320 -15.56 -14.50 -21.40
N PRO A 321 -16.09 -15.33 -20.49
CA PRO A 321 -15.37 -16.52 -20.01
C PRO A 321 -14.89 -17.39 -21.18
N TYR A 322 -13.64 -17.86 -21.11
CA TYR A 322 -13.15 -18.91 -21.99
C TYR A 322 -13.73 -20.26 -21.52
N GLN A 323 -14.62 -20.86 -22.31
CA GLN A 323 -15.49 -21.96 -21.85
C GLN A 323 -14.92 -23.36 -22.07
N ASP A 324 -13.77 -23.51 -22.74
CA ASP A 324 -13.29 -24.84 -23.11
C ASP A 324 -12.57 -25.54 -21.95
N GLU A 325 -11.85 -24.81 -21.09
CA GLU A 325 -11.13 -25.38 -19.96
C GLU A 325 -10.76 -24.35 -18.87
N PRO A 326 -10.61 -24.78 -17.60
CA PRO A 326 -10.05 -23.94 -16.55
C PRO A 326 -8.61 -23.52 -16.85
N ALA A 327 -8.25 -22.28 -16.54
CA ALA A 327 -6.90 -21.75 -16.78
C ALA A 327 -6.07 -21.61 -15.49
N ILE A 328 -6.73 -21.66 -14.33
CA ILE A 328 -6.08 -21.61 -13.02
C ILE A 328 -6.44 -22.89 -12.27
N TYR A 329 -5.41 -23.59 -11.77
CA TYR A 329 -5.58 -24.79 -10.95
C TYR A 329 -4.97 -24.56 -9.58
N TYR A 330 -5.72 -24.87 -8.52
CA TYR A 330 -5.28 -24.66 -7.14
C TYR A 330 -4.77 -25.97 -6.54
N SER A 331 -3.51 -26.00 -6.12
CA SER A 331 -2.82 -27.14 -5.52
C SER A 331 -3.26 -27.43 -4.07
N ASP A 332 -4.17 -26.61 -3.53
CA ASP A 332 -4.75 -26.76 -2.19
C ASP A 332 -5.63 -28.01 -2.02
N LEU A 333 -6.08 -28.62 -3.12
CA LEU A 333 -7.01 -29.77 -3.12
C LEU A 333 -8.24 -29.53 -2.23
N ARG A 334 -8.73 -28.28 -2.20
CA ARG A 334 -9.89 -27.83 -1.42
C ARG A 334 -9.75 -27.97 0.09
N GLN A 335 -8.53 -28.05 0.63
CA GLN A 335 -8.30 -28.16 2.08
C GLN A 335 -8.46 -26.81 2.80
N THR A 336 -7.82 -25.76 2.29
CA THR A 336 -7.90 -24.40 2.83
C THR A 336 -9.03 -23.62 2.17
N MET A 337 -9.23 -23.80 0.86
CA MET A 337 -10.20 -23.10 0.03
C MET A 337 -11.23 -24.11 -0.50
N PRO A 338 -12.24 -24.52 0.31
CA PRO A 338 -13.17 -25.59 -0.06
C PRO A 338 -13.95 -25.31 -1.35
N ASP A 339 -14.19 -24.03 -1.62
CA ASP A 339 -14.92 -23.53 -2.79
C ASP A 339 -14.01 -23.21 -3.99
N ALA A 340 -12.70 -23.52 -3.90
CA ALA A 340 -11.72 -23.30 -4.95
C ALA A 340 -11.07 -24.63 -5.36
N GLY A 341 -11.26 -25.03 -6.61
CA GLY A 341 -10.53 -26.15 -7.23
C GLY A 341 -9.77 -25.69 -8.47
N SER A 342 -10.50 -25.04 -9.36
CA SER A 342 -9.97 -24.37 -10.54
C SER A 342 -10.86 -23.19 -10.89
N ASP A 343 -10.32 -22.24 -11.66
CA ASP A 343 -11.07 -21.13 -12.22
C ASP A 343 -10.77 -20.97 -13.72
N GLU A 344 -11.78 -20.57 -14.48
CA GLU A 344 -11.64 -20.06 -15.84
C GLU A 344 -11.13 -18.61 -15.82
N ILE A 345 -10.59 -18.16 -16.95
CA ILE A 345 -10.27 -16.74 -17.20
C ILE A 345 -11.04 -16.26 -18.43
N TYR A 346 -10.99 -14.97 -18.70
CA TYR A 346 -11.66 -14.38 -19.85
C TYR A 346 -10.92 -14.65 -21.16
N ASP A 347 -11.66 -14.85 -22.25
CA ASP A 347 -11.21 -15.19 -23.60
C ASP A 347 -10.02 -14.35 -24.07
N LYS A 348 -10.10 -13.02 -24.03
CA LYS A 348 -9.01 -12.14 -24.50
C LYS A 348 -7.79 -12.13 -23.60
N MET A 349 -7.92 -12.58 -22.35
CA MET A 349 -6.76 -12.83 -21.49
C MET A 349 -6.16 -14.21 -21.75
N PHE A 350 -6.98 -15.20 -22.10
CA PHE A 350 -6.55 -16.55 -22.46
C PHE A 350 -5.79 -16.55 -23.79
N GLU A 351 -6.33 -15.88 -24.80
CA GLU A 351 -5.78 -15.72 -26.14
C GLU A 351 -4.54 -14.79 -26.18
N ALA A 352 -4.33 -13.99 -25.14
CA ALA A 352 -3.25 -13.01 -25.12
C ALA A 352 -1.89 -13.68 -25.26
N ARG A 353 -1.11 -13.24 -26.25
CA ARG A 353 0.29 -13.60 -26.36
C ARG A 353 1.12 -12.89 -25.30
N TYR A 354 0.75 -11.65 -24.97
CA TYR A 354 1.45 -10.80 -24.02
C TYR A 354 0.50 -10.30 -22.93
N LEU A 355 0.84 -10.54 -21.67
CA LEU A 355 0.11 -10.02 -20.51
C LEU A 355 0.97 -9.01 -19.73
N PHE A 356 0.54 -7.76 -19.72
CA PHE A 356 1.11 -6.71 -18.87
C PHE A 356 0.28 -6.56 -17.59
N ASN A 357 0.85 -6.94 -16.45
CA ASN A 357 0.18 -6.80 -15.15
C ASN A 357 0.51 -5.44 -14.50
N VAL A 358 -0.33 -4.42 -14.75
CA VAL A 358 -0.16 -3.05 -14.26
C VAL A 358 -0.89 -2.86 -12.93
N THR A 359 -0.18 -3.13 -11.84
CA THR A 359 -0.75 -3.18 -10.48
C THR A 359 -0.63 -1.86 -9.71
N ASN A 360 -1.47 -1.71 -8.68
CA ASN A 360 -1.34 -0.67 -7.66
C ASN A 360 -0.75 -1.26 -6.37
N LEU A 361 0.02 -0.44 -5.64
CA LEU A 361 0.45 -0.74 -4.29
C LEU A 361 -0.54 -0.11 -3.31
N LYS A 362 -1.24 -0.93 -2.52
CA LYS A 362 -2.08 -0.46 -1.42
C LYS A 362 -2.05 -1.39 -0.22
N GLY A 363 -2.35 -0.84 0.95
CA GLY A 363 -2.70 -1.65 2.12
C GLY A 363 -4.00 -2.42 1.86
N HIS A 364 -4.04 -3.68 2.30
CA HIS A 364 -5.22 -4.52 2.16
C HIS A 364 -5.48 -5.30 3.44
N VAL A 365 -6.64 -5.08 4.04
CA VAL A 365 -7.01 -5.62 5.35
C VAL A 365 -6.86 -7.14 5.48
N ARG A 366 -7.14 -7.89 4.40
CA ARG A 366 -7.00 -9.37 4.39
C ARG A 366 -5.61 -9.91 4.03
N ALA A 367 -4.87 -9.19 3.19
CA ALA A 367 -3.67 -9.70 2.52
C ALA A 367 -2.39 -8.97 2.95
N GLY A 368 -2.50 -7.98 3.83
CA GLY A 368 -1.44 -7.01 4.12
C GLY A 368 -1.34 -5.95 3.03
N ILE A 369 -1.03 -6.38 1.80
CA ILE A 369 -0.89 -5.49 0.63
C ILE A 369 -1.59 -6.04 -0.62
N THR A 370 -1.90 -5.15 -1.56
CA THR A 370 -2.17 -5.46 -2.96
C THR A 370 -0.96 -5.08 -3.81
N LEU A 371 -0.60 -5.95 -4.75
CA LEU A 371 0.45 -5.79 -5.77
C LEU A 371 0.23 -6.82 -6.89
N GLY A 372 1.28 -7.16 -7.66
CA GLY A 372 1.39 -8.18 -8.73
C GLY A 372 0.41 -9.34 -8.63
N ALA A 373 0.74 -10.33 -7.79
CA ALA A 373 -0.05 -11.56 -7.66
C ALA A 373 -1.49 -11.33 -7.23
N LYS A 374 -1.74 -10.34 -6.37
CA LYS A 374 -3.09 -10.05 -5.88
C LYS A 374 -3.96 -9.38 -6.96
N ASN A 375 -3.38 -8.73 -7.96
CA ASN A 375 -4.14 -8.14 -9.06
C ASN A 375 -4.87 -9.18 -9.91
N HIS A 376 -4.38 -10.42 -9.92
CA HIS A 376 -5.00 -11.54 -10.63
C HIS A 376 -6.22 -12.13 -9.92
N PHE A 377 -6.60 -11.65 -8.73
CA PHE A 377 -7.90 -11.97 -8.14
C PHE A 377 -9.07 -11.53 -9.05
N GLY A 378 -8.83 -10.53 -9.92
CA GLY A 378 -9.79 -10.10 -10.95
C GLY A 378 -9.57 -10.70 -12.34
N SER A 379 -8.71 -11.73 -12.48
CA SER A 379 -8.51 -12.43 -13.76
C SER A 379 -9.49 -13.59 -13.99
N GLN A 380 -10.08 -14.10 -12.91
CA GLN A 380 -11.03 -15.21 -12.92
C GLN A 380 -12.48 -14.75 -13.21
N THR A 381 -13.34 -15.64 -13.68
CA THR A 381 -14.68 -15.32 -14.25
C THR A 381 -15.84 -15.31 -13.25
N ARG A 382 -15.62 -15.64 -11.97
CA ARG A 382 -16.63 -15.57 -10.90
C ARG A 382 -16.88 -14.12 -10.49
N SER A 383 -18.03 -13.88 -9.89
CA SER A 383 -18.51 -12.56 -9.47
C SER A 383 -17.62 -11.84 -8.42
N GLY A 384 -16.72 -12.59 -7.75
CA GLY A 384 -15.78 -12.07 -6.77
C GLY A 384 -14.70 -13.10 -6.42
N ALA A 385 -13.65 -12.66 -5.74
CA ALA A 385 -12.52 -13.50 -5.32
C ALA A 385 -12.67 -14.06 -3.89
N GLY A 386 -13.91 -14.13 -3.38
CA GLY A 386 -14.19 -14.53 -2.00
C GLY A 386 -13.74 -15.96 -1.68
N HIS A 387 -13.84 -16.87 -2.64
CA HIS A 387 -13.40 -18.27 -2.51
C HIS A 387 -11.88 -18.41 -2.30
N LEU A 388 -11.09 -17.38 -2.65
CA LEU A 388 -9.64 -17.35 -2.47
C LEU A 388 -9.22 -16.78 -1.11
N HIS A 389 -10.12 -16.09 -0.41
CA HIS A 389 -9.85 -15.42 0.86
C HIS A 389 -9.35 -16.35 1.99
N PRO A 390 -9.80 -17.61 2.12
CA PRO A 390 -9.30 -18.51 3.16
C PRO A 390 -7.78 -18.69 3.18
N SER A 391 -7.11 -18.54 2.03
CA SER A 391 -5.64 -18.65 1.91
C SER A 391 -4.87 -17.39 2.36
N LEU A 392 -5.56 -16.26 2.55
CA LEU A 392 -4.96 -14.98 2.91
C LEU A 392 -4.55 -14.95 4.39
N VAL A 393 -3.76 -13.95 4.77
CA VAL A 393 -3.25 -13.79 6.15
C VAL A 393 -4.39 -13.58 7.16
N SER A 394 -5.45 -12.88 6.77
CA SER A 394 -6.63 -12.56 7.58
C SER A 394 -7.91 -12.98 6.84
N PRO A 395 -8.26 -14.28 6.85
CA PRO A 395 -9.28 -14.88 6.00
C PRO A 395 -10.71 -14.48 6.37
N ASP A 396 -11.06 -14.47 7.66
CA ASP A 396 -12.45 -14.36 8.12
C ASP A 396 -12.84 -12.92 8.50
N VAL A 397 -12.02 -12.29 9.36
CA VAL A 397 -12.35 -11.00 9.98
C VAL A 397 -11.33 -9.95 9.56
N GLU A 398 -11.81 -8.75 9.28
CA GLU A 398 -10.96 -7.59 8.99
C GLU A 398 -10.05 -7.28 10.19
N ASN A 399 -8.75 -7.15 9.93
CA ASN A 399 -7.73 -6.86 10.94
C ASN A 399 -7.50 -7.96 12.00
N ASN A 400 -7.87 -9.22 11.72
CA ASN A 400 -7.57 -10.36 12.59
C ASN A 400 -6.82 -11.48 11.84
N PRO A 401 -5.47 -11.47 11.85
CA PRO A 401 -4.67 -12.36 11.04
C PRO A 401 -4.62 -13.80 11.60
N THR A 402 -5.70 -14.56 11.42
CA THR A 402 -5.85 -15.95 11.89
C THR A 402 -5.06 -16.99 11.08
N ASN A 403 -4.61 -16.63 9.87
CA ASN A 403 -3.81 -17.49 8.99
C ASN A 403 -2.43 -16.87 8.69
N SER A 404 -1.81 -16.31 9.74
CA SER A 404 -0.46 -15.75 9.71
C SER A 404 0.63 -16.83 9.84
N GLY A 405 1.89 -16.44 9.61
CA GLY A 405 3.05 -17.34 9.72
C GLY A 405 3.36 -18.14 8.45
N TYR A 406 4.31 -19.07 8.60
CA TYR A 406 4.91 -19.90 7.56
C TYR A 406 4.23 -21.26 7.43
N LYS A 407 4.60 -22.04 6.39
CA LYS A 407 4.09 -23.39 6.09
C LYS A 407 2.57 -23.42 5.93
N LYS A 408 2.02 -22.37 5.35
CA LYS A 408 0.61 -22.25 4.98
C LYS A 408 0.49 -22.25 3.48
N TYR A 409 -0.58 -22.86 2.97
CA TYR A 409 -0.93 -22.70 1.57
C TYR A 409 -1.20 -21.21 1.27
N ARG A 410 -0.65 -20.72 0.14
CA ARG A 410 -0.83 -19.35 -0.33
C ARG A 410 -1.23 -19.38 -1.79
N VAL A 411 -2.48 -18.99 -2.08
CA VAL A 411 -3.07 -19.01 -3.44
C VAL A 411 -2.24 -18.24 -4.47
N PHE A 412 -1.49 -17.23 -4.02
CA PHE A 412 -0.66 -16.42 -4.90
C PHE A 412 0.41 -17.23 -5.64
N VAL A 413 0.87 -18.36 -5.08
CA VAL A 413 1.85 -19.24 -5.75
C VAL A 413 1.24 -19.87 -6.98
N ASP A 414 0.06 -20.48 -6.85
CA ASP A 414 -0.63 -21.13 -7.97
C ASP A 414 -1.10 -20.12 -9.02
N ILE A 415 -1.61 -18.96 -8.59
CA ILE A 415 -2.01 -17.88 -9.52
C ILE A 415 -0.82 -17.39 -10.35
N MET A 416 0.33 -17.16 -9.71
CA MET A 416 1.54 -16.73 -10.42
C MET A 416 2.15 -17.86 -11.25
N GLY A 417 1.87 -19.12 -10.91
CA GLY A 417 2.28 -20.29 -11.67
C GLY A 417 1.32 -20.67 -12.81
N ALA A 418 0.18 -20.00 -12.95
CA ALA A 418 -0.76 -20.26 -14.03
C ALA A 418 -0.20 -19.79 -15.36
N LYS A 419 -0.24 -20.68 -16.37
CA LYS A 419 0.31 -20.49 -17.71
C LYS A 419 -0.05 -19.14 -18.34
N HIS A 420 -1.30 -18.72 -18.17
CA HIS A 420 -1.85 -17.51 -18.80
C HIS A 420 -1.72 -16.25 -17.93
N LEU A 421 -1.23 -16.34 -16.68
CA LEU A 421 -1.17 -15.20 -15.73
C LEU A 421 0.25 -14.81 -15.30
N GLY A 422 1.28 -15.41 -15.88
CA GLY A 422 2.67 -15.02 -15.61
C GLY A 422 3.58 -16.15 -15.11
N GLY A 423 3.13 -17.40 -15.22
CA GLY A 423 3.94 -18.60 -14.94
C GLY A 423 4.29 -19.35 -16.20
#